data_AF-A0AAV2E1B8-F1
#
_entry.id   AF-A0AAV2E1B8-F1
#
_cell.length_a   1.000
_cell.length_b   1.000
_cell.length_c   1.000
_cell.angle_alpha   90.00
_cell.angle_beta   90.00
_cell.angle_gamma   90.00
#
_symmetry.space_group_name_H-M   'P 1'
#
loop_
_entity.id
_entity.type
_entity.pdbx_description
1 polymer ?
#
loop_
_entity_poly.entity_id
_entity_poly.type
_entity_poly.pdbx_seq_one_letter_code
_entity_poly.pdbx_strand_id
1 'polypeptide(L)'
;MNPLLVLFLAAKKAHYAARDPISALMTYMFQNKLVNESELKAIDKKIYELVEEAVEFADESLVPNRSQLLENVFADPKGLGIGPNGRYRCEDPKFTQGTSQV
;
A
#
# COMPACT_ATOMS: atom_id res chain seq x y z
N MET A 1 13.75 -9.68 -25.15
CA MET A 1 12.31 -9.82 -24.83
C MET A 1 11.56 -10.19 -26.10
N ASN A 2 10.66 -11.18 -26.08
CA ASN A 2 9.99 -11.67 -27.30
C ASN A 2 9.01 -10.60 -27.85
N PRO A 3 9.21 -10.04 -29.05
CA PRO A 3 8.38 -8.95 -29.59
C PRO A 3 6.90 -9.35 -29.77
N LEU A 4 6.61 -10.62 -30.05
CA LEU A 4 5.23 -11.14 -30.12
C LEU A 4 4.50 -11.07 -28.77
N LEU A 5 5.22 -11.32 -27.67
CA LEU A 5 4.64 -11.25 -26.32
C LEU A 5 4.32 -9.81 -25.92
N VAL A 6 5.19 -8.86 -26.29
CA VAL A 6 4.95 -7.42 -26.06
C VAL A 6 3.71 -6.96 -26.81
N LEU A 7 3.58 -7.36 -28.08
CA LEU A 7 2.41 -7.01 -28.90
C LEU A 7 1.11 -7.58 -28.30
N PHE A 8 1.14 -8.83 -27.85
CA PHE A 8 -0.01 -9.48 -27.24
C PHE A 8 -0.42 -8.81 -25.90
N LEU A 9 0.55 -8.47 -25.05
CA LEU A 9 0.29 -7.77 -23.80
C LEU A 9 -0.27 -6.36 -24.03
N ALA A 10 0.27 -5.63 -25.01
CA ALA A 10 -0.25 -4.32 -25.39
C ALA A 10 -1.69 -4.40 -25.90
N ALA A 11 -1.98 -5.37 -26.77
CA ALA A 11 -3.34 -5.63 -27.26
C ALA A 11 -4.31 -5.99 -26.11
N LYS A 12 -3.86 -6.81 -25.15
CA LYS A 12 -4.66 -7.18 -23.98
C LYS A 12 -4.90 -5.99 -23.06
N LYS A 13 -3.89 -5.15 -22.81
CA LYS A 13 -4.04 -3.90 -22.05
C LYS A 13 -5.06 -2.97 -22.70
N ALA A 14 -4.98 -2.78 -24.01
CA ALA A 14 -5.93 -1.95 -24.76
C ALA A 14 -7.36 -2.50 -24.70
N HIS A 15 -7.54 -3.82 -24.85
CA HIS A 15 -8.85 -4.46 -24.74
C HIS A 15 -9.51 -4.19 -23.38
N TYR A 16 -8.76 -4.22 -22.27
CA TYR A 16 -9.30 -3.90 -20.95
C TYR A 16 -9.42 -2.41 -20.67
N ALA A 17 -8.52 -1.58 -21.20
CA ALA A 17 -8.63 -0.12 -21.10
C ALA A 17 -9.93 0.40 -21.76
N ALA A 18 -10.37 -0.21 -22.86
CA ALA A 18 -11.65 0.10 -23.49
C ALA A 18 -12.88 -0.24 -22.61
N ARG A 19 -12.70 -0.98 -21.52
CA ARG A 19 -13.75 -1.38 -20.56
C ARG A 19 -13.51 -0.77 -19.19
N ASP A 20 -12.85 0.38 -19.14
CA ASP A 20 -12.60 1.10 -17.91
C ASP A 20 -13.92 1.49 -17.21
N PRO A 21 -14.16 1.04 -15.96
CA PRO A 21 -15.38 1.35 -15.23
C PRO A 21 -15.52 2.84 -14.92
N ILE A 22 -14.41 3.59 -14.79
CA ILE A 22 -14.44 5.03 -14.51
C ILE A 22 -15.00 5.76 -15.72
N SER A 23 -14.46 5.50 -16.91
CA SER A 23 -14.96 6.04 -18.18
C SER A 23 -16.42 5.67 -18.44
N ALA A 24 -16.81 4.43 -18.13
CA ALA A 24 -18.20 3.97 -18.26
C ALA A 24 -19.15 4.74 -17.33
N LEU A 25 -18.77 4.92 -16.06
CA LEU A 25 -19.55 5.68 -15.10
C LEU A 25 -19.64 7.16 -15.47
N MET A 26 -18.53 7.77 -15.90
CA MET A 26 -18.49 9.16 -16.33
C MET A 26 -19.47 9.41 -17.49
N THR A 27 -19.48 8.50 -18.48
CA THR A 27 -20.43 8.55 -19.61
C THR A 27 -21.87 8.50 -19.12
N TYR A 28 -22.19 7.58 -18.20
CA TYR A 28 -23.52 7.47 -17.60
C TYR A 28 -23.93 8.75 -16.86
N MET A 29 -23.04 9.33 -16.05
CA MET A 29 -23.32 10.53 -15.28
C MET A 29 -23.62 11.74 -16.19
N PHE A 30 -22.88 11.90 -17.29
CA PHE A 30 -23.15 12.94 -18.30
C PHE A 30 -24.49 12.73 -19.02
N GLN A 31 -24.74 11.51 -19.50
CA GLN A 31 -25.98 11.18 -20.21
C GLN A 31 -27.22 11.44 -19.35
N ASN A 32 -27.11 11.22 -18.04
CA ASN A 32 -28.18 11.44 -17.08
C ASN A 32 -28.16 12.83 -16.43
N LYS A 33 -27.29 13.75 -16.89
CA LYS A 33 -27.16 15.13 -16.38
C LYS A 33 -26.91 15.19 -14.85
N LEU A 34 -26.17 14.22 -14.33
CA LEU A 34 -25.82 14.13 -12.90
C LEU A 34 -24.58 14.95 -12.54
N VAL A 35 -23.80 15.36 -13.54
CA VAL A 35 -22.55 16.10 -13.37
C VAL A 35 -22.30 16.99 -14.59
N ASN A 36 -21.56 18.07 -14.40
CA ASN A 36 -21.01 18.88 -15.48
C ASN A 36 -19.48 18.75 -15.60
N GLU A 37 -18.92 19.26 -16.70
CA GLU A 37 -17.49 19.13 -16.98
C GLU A 37 -16.60 19.84 -15.93
N SER A 38 -17.05 20.98 -15.39
CA SER A 38 -16.30 21.69 -14.36
C SER A 38 -16.25 20.94 -13.02
N GLU A 39 -17.34 20.26 -12.65
CA GLU A 39 -17.41 19.44 -11.44
C GLU A 39 -16.46 18.24 -11.55
N LEU A 40 -16.43 17.56 -12.70
CA LEU A 40 -15.48 16.47 -12.92
C LEU A 40 -14.04 16.94 -12.87
N LYS A 41 -13.70 18.06 -13.53
CA LYS A 41 -12.35 18.63 -13.45
C LYS A 41 -11.97 19.01 -12.02
N ALA A 42 -12.91 19.52 -11.24
CA ALA A 42 -12.67 19.84 -9.83
C ALA A 42 -12.44 18.57 -8.98
N ILE A 43 -13.18 17.49 -9.26
CA ILE A 43 -12.98 16.19 -8.61
C ILE A 43 -11.60 15.62 -8.97
N ASP A 44 -11.25 15.58 -10.26
CA ASP A 44 -9.97 15.06 -10.73
C ASP A 44 -8.80 15.83 -10.10
N LYS A 45 -8.89 17.16 -10.08
CA LYS A 45 -7.90 18.02 -9.44
C LYS A 45 -7.75 17.70 -7.95
N LYS A 46 -8.87 17.59 -7.23
CA LYS A 46 -8.86 17.28 -5.79
C LYS A 46 -8.25 15.90 -5.52
N ILE A 47 -8.54 14.90 -6.35
CA ILE A 47 -7.95 13.56 -6.23
C ILE A 47 -6.45 13.64 -6.47
N TYR A 48 -6.01 14.37 -7.50
CA TYR A 48 -4.60 14.53 -7.80
C TYR A 48 -3.84 15.16 -6.64
N GLU A 49 -4.35 16.28 -6.09
CA GLU A 49 -3.76 16.96 -4.93
C GLU A 49 -3.66 16.03 -3.72
N LEU A 50 -4.73 15.28 -3.41
CA LEU A 50 -4.73 14.34 -2.28
C LEU A 50 -3.71 13.20 -2.46
N VAL A 51 -3.55 12.69 -3.69
CA VAL A 51 -2.58 11.64 -3.99
C VAL A 51 -1.16 12.16 -3.88
N GLU A 52 -0.88 13.37 -4.39
CA GLU A 52 0.44 14.00 -4.26
C GLU A 52 0.79 14.23 -2.78
N GLU A 53 -0.13 14.77 -1.97
CA GLU A 53 0.07 14.93 -0.52
C GLU A 53 0.36 13.59 0.18
N ALA A 54 -0.33 12.50 -0.22
CA ALA A 54 -0.10 11.18 0.33
C ALA A 54 1.26 10.59 -0.07
N VAL A 55 1.73 10.87 -1.29
CA VAL A 55 3.05 10.46 -1.79
C VAL A 55 4.14 11.22 -1.03
N GLU A 56 4.02 12.55 -0.90
CA GLU A 56 4.97 13.38 -0.15
C GLU A 56 5.07 12.90 1.32
N PHE A 57 3.94 12.66 1.98
CA PHE A 57 3.93 12.08 3.32
C PHE A 57 4.64 10.73 3.41
N ALA A 58 4.45 9.85 2.42
CA ALA A 58 5.08 8.53 2.41
C ALA A 58 6.61 8.63 2.19
N ASP A 59 7.07 9.53 1.33
CA ASP A 59 8.49 9.73 1.03
C ASP A 59 9.23 10.41 2.20
N GLU A 60 8.57 11.34 2.90
CA GLU A 60 9.12 12.00 4.08
C GLU A 60 9.05 11.14 5.36
N SER A 61 8.23 10.09 5.35
CA SER A 61 8.05 9.22 6.51
C SER A 61 9.35 8.51 6.87
N LEU A 62 9.78 8.67 8.12
CA LEU A 62 10.92 7.95 8.67
C LEU A 62 10.68 6.44 8.60
N VAL A 63 11.73 5.70 8.28
CA VAL A 63 11.70 4.24 8.36
C VAL A 63 11.47 3.79 9.82
N PRO A 64 10.76 2.68 10.03
CA PRO A 64 10.59 2.09 11.36
C PRO A 64 11.92 1.88 12.09
N ASN A 65 11.92 2.02 13.41
CA ASN A 65 13.10 1.70 14.21
C ASN A 65 13.43 0.20 14.08
N ARG A 66 14.72 -0.14 14.01
CA ARG A 66 15.19 -1.53 14.00
C ARG A 66 14.57 -2.37 15.12
N SER A 67 14.28 -1.80 16.29
CA SER A 67 13.64 -2.51 17.41
C SER A 67 12.30 -3.15 17.05
N GLN A 68 11.59 -2.59 16.06
CA GLN A 68 10.28 -3.07 15.61
C GLN A 68 10.36 -4.29 14.69
N LEU A 69 11.56 -4.72 14.28
CA LEU A 69 11.76 -5.84 13.35
C LEU A 69 11.08 -7.14 13.81
N LEU A 70 10.99 -7.36 15.12
CA LEU A 70 10.43 -8.58 15.72
C LEU A 70 9.08 -8.34 16.43
N GLU A 71 8.50 -7.16 16.28
CA GLU A 71 7.14 -6.90 16.74
C GLU A 71 6.12 -7.64 15.87
N ASN A 72 4.97 -8.02 16.45
CA ASN A 72 3.86 -8.68 15.76
C ASN A 72 4.14 -10.06 15.12
N VAL A 73 5.25 -10.71 15.48
CA VAL A 73 5.54 -12.10 15.05
C VAL A 73 4.57 -13.09 15.72
N PHE A 74 4.22 -12.84 16.98
CA PHE A 74 3.20 -13.57 17.73
C PHE A 74 2.25 -12.60 18.42
N ALA A 75 1.01 -13.04 18.66
CA ALA A 75 0.02 -12.26 19.40
C ALA A 75 0.41 -12.06 20.88
N ASP A 76 1.10 -13.03 21.49
CA ASP A 76 1.78 -12.85 22.78
C ASP A 76 3.25 -12.45 22.52
N PRO A 77 3.66 -11.21 22.84
CA PRO A 77 5.02 -10.73 22.61
C PRO A 77 6.05 -11.28 23.62
N LYS A 78 5.64 -12.13 24.57
CA LYS A 78 6.57 -12.74 25.54
C LYS A 78 7.55 -13.66 24.82
N GLY A 79 8.82 -13.24 24.82
CA GLY A 79 9.94 -14.07 24.38
C GLY A 79 10.48 -13.75 22.99
N LEU A 80 9.99 -12.75 22.26
CA LEU A 80 10.64 -12.30 21.01
C LEU A 80 10.72 -10.77 20.99
N GLY A 81 11.85 -10.24 20.54
CA GLY A 81 12.10 -8.79 20.54
C GLY A 81 13.58 -8.44 20.58
N ILE A 82 13.87 -7.17 20.31
CA ILE A 82 15.21 -6.59 20.45
C ILE A 82 15.26 -5.85 21.79
N GLY A 83 16.32 -6.09 22.57
CA GLY A 83 16.53 -5.44 23.85
C GLY A 83 16.92 -3.96 23.72
N PRO A 84 16.87 -3.17 24.81
CA PRO A 84 17.29 -1.76 24.82
C PRO A 84 18.76 -1.55 24.39
N ASN A 85 19.56 -2.61 24.47
CA ASN A 85 20.96 -2.68 24.05
C ASN A 85 21.15 -3.04 22.56
N GLY A 86 20.07 -3.17 21.78
CA GLY A 86 20.13 -3.49 20.36
C GLY A 86 20.43 -4.96 20.02
N ARG A 87 20.56 -5.84 21.04
CA ARG A 87 20.75 -7.29 20.88
C ARG A 87 19.42 -8.03 20.87
N TYR A 88 19.37 -9.21 20.26
CA TYR A 88 18.17 -10.02 20.31
C TYR A 88 17.89 -10.49 21.74
N ARG A 89 16.63 -10.50 22.18
CA ARG A 89 16.27 -11.02 23.51
C ARG A 89 16.63 -12.49 23.68
N CYS A 90 16.69 -13.28 22.59
CA CYS A 90 17.16 -14.66 22.63
C CYS A 90 18.63 -14.83 23.03
N GLU A 91 19.43 -13.77 22.94
CA GLU A 91 20.80 -13.73 23.42
C GLU A 91 20.89 -13.42 24.93
N ASP A 92 19.78 -13.06 25.58
CA ASP A 92 19.75 -12.85 27.03
C ASP A 92 19.83 -14.22 27.75
N PRO A 93 20.79 -14.42 28.68
CA PRO A 93 20.86 -15.66 29.46
C PRO A 93 19.58 -16.00 30.24
N LYS A 94 18.70 -15.01 30.50
CA LYS A 94 17.41 -15.19 31.17
C LYS A 94 16.25 -15.47 30.20
N PHE A 95 16.51 -15.54 28.90
CA PHE A 95 15.50 -15.70 27.86
C PHE A 95 14.59 -16.92 28.05
N THR A 96 15.17 -18.05 28.45
CA THR A 96 14.44 -19.32 28.66
C THR A 96 13.68 -19.35 29.98
N GLN A 97 13.83 -18.35 30.86
CA GLN A 97 13.15 -18.34 32.16
C GLN A 97 11.68 -17.87 32.08
N GLY A 98 11.21 -17.46 30.89
CA GLY A 98 9.86 -16.93 30.68
C GLY A 98 9.14 -17.49 29.46
N THR A 99 9.58 -18.61 28.90
CA THR A 99 8.76 -19.33 27.91
C THR A 99 7.62 -20.01 28.66
N SER A 100 6.39 -19.74 28.23
CA SER A 100 5.16 -20.24 28.83
C SER A 100 5.29 -21.69 29.28
N GLN A 101 5.00 -21.97 30.57
CA GLN A 101 4.70 -23.34 30.95
C GLN A 101 3.52 -23.81 30.10
N VAL A 102 3.68 -24.96 29.45
CA VAL A 102 2.61 -25.66 28.75
C VAL A 102 1.57 -26.13 29.76
#